data_AF-A0A841CKB7-F1
#
_entry.id   AF-A0A841CKB7-F1
#
_cell.length_a   1.000
_cell.length_b   1.000
_cell.length_c   1.000
_cell.angle_alpha   90.00
_cell.angle_beta   90.00
_cell.angle_gamma   90.00
#
_symmetry.space_group_name_H-M   'P 1'
#
loop_
_entity.id
_entity.type
_entity.pdbx_description
1 polymer ?
#
loop_
_entity_poly.entity_id
_entity_poly.type
_entity_poly.pdbx_seq_one_letter_code
_entity_poly.pdbx_strand_id
1 'polypeptide(L)' 'MSDSAIQNMVKDSAPRLFALVEEEDGEAWVEAWGMVLDDHTEVVSVEGDYRMSLEEPENALWIFNAGGGNAQLVWA' A
#
# COMPACT_ATOMS: atom_id res chain seq x y z
N MET A 1 17.60 25.91 -0.74
CA MET A 1 16.88 25.44 -1.95
C MET A 1 15.72 26.38 -2.19
N SER A 2 15.33 26.64 -3.44
CA SER A 2 14.10 27.39 -3.72
C SER A 2 12.86 26.52 -3.48
N ASP A 3 11.71 27.14 -3.26
CA ASP A 3 10.42 26.43 -3.15
C ASP A 3 10.16 25.52 -4.37
N SER A 4 10.52 25.98 -5.57
CA SER A 4 10.42 25.19 -6.80
C SER A 4 11.32 23.95 -6.81
N ALA A 5 12.54 24.05 -6.24
CA ALA A 5 13.45 22.91 -6.16
C ALA A 5 12.93 21.86 -5.17
N ILE A 6 12.36 22.30 -4.04
CA ILE A 6 11.74 21.41 -3.05
C ILE A 6 10.51 20.70 -3.65
N GLN A 7 9.66 21.44 -4.38
CA GLN A 7 8.48 20.85 -5.01
C GLN A 7 8.81 19.81 -6.08
N ASN A 8 9.87 20.04 -6.87
CA ASN A 8 10.32 19.06 -7.86
C ASN A 8 10.87 17.80 -7.18
N MET A 9 11.71 17.96 -6.16
CA MET A 9 12.21 16.82 -5.38
C MET A 9 11.07 15.95 -4.83
N VAL A 10 10.03 16.57 -4.25
CA VAL A 10 8.87 15.82 -3.72
C VAL A 10 8.09 15.09 -4.81
N LYS A 11 7.94 15.70 -6.00
CA LYS A 11 7.25 15.05 -7.13
C LYS A 11 8.06 13.88 -7.69
N ASP A 12 9.36 14.04 -7.80
CA ASP A 12 10.27 13.03 -8.34
C ASP A 12 10.41 11.82 -7.38
N SER A 13 10.24 12.05 -6.07
CA SER A 13 10.31 11.01 -5.02
C SER A 13 8.94 10.55 -4.51
N ALA A 14 7.84 10.92 -5.16
CA ALA A 14 6.51 10.58 -4.68
C ALA A 14 6.30 9.06 -4.78
N PRO A 15 5.96 8.36 -3.67
CA PRO A 15 5.73 6.93 -3.73
C PRO A 15 4.48 6.62 -4.55
N ARG A 16 4.45 5.44 -5.15
CA ARG A 16 3.24 4.92 -5.79
C ARG A 16 2.34 4.31 -4.73
N LEU A 17 1.08 4.75 -4.68
CA LEU A 17 0.10 4.27 -3.70
C LEU A 17 -0.72 3.09 -4.25
N PHE A 18 -1.07 2.16 -3.39
CA PHE A 18 -2.04 1.10 -3.66
C PHE A 18 -2.90 0.82 -2.43
N ALA A 19 -4.03 0.14 -2.65
CA ALA A 19 -4.88 -0.42 -1.61
C ALA A 19 -4.87 -1.95 -1.70
N LEU A 20 -4.99 -2.61 -0.55
CA LEU A 20 -5.45 -3.98 -0.46
C LEU A 20 -6.96 -3.94 -0.20
N VAL A 21 -7.72 -4.49 -1.14
CA VAL A 21 -9.20 -4.50 -1.12
C VAL A 21 -9.67 -5.92 -0.89
N GLU A 22 -10.38 -6.17 0.20
CA GLU A 22 -11.05 -7.43 0.46
C GLU A 22 -12.44 -7.42 -0.19
N GLU A 23 -12.84 -8.54 -0.79
CA GLU A 23 -14.18 -8.77 -1.31
C GLU A 23 -14.81 -9.99 -0.64
N GLU A 24 -15.90 -9.77 0.11
CA GLU A 24 -16.69 -10.82 0.77
C GLU A 24 -18.18 -10.55 0.56
N ASP A 25 -18.95 -11.61 0.25
CA ASP A 25 -20.41 -11.57 0.10
C ASP A 25 -20.97 -10.44 -0.81
N GLY A 26 -20.19 -10.02 -1.81
CA GLY A 26 -20.57 -8.98 -2.77
C GLY A 26 -20.34 -7.55 -2.31
N GLU A 27 -19.72 -7.37 -1.14
CA GLU A 27 -19.24 -6.09 -0.64
C GLU A 27 -17.71 -6.03 -0.73
N ALA A 28 -17.16 -4.81 -0.84
CA ALA A 28 -15.73 -4.58 -0.96
C ALA A 28 -15.30 -3.41 -0.07
N TRP A 29 -14.17 -3.56 0.61
CA TRP A 29 -13.60 -2.50 1.45
C TRP A 29 -12.08 -2.51 1.43
N VAL A 30 -11.48 -1.38 1.77
CA VAL A 30 -10.02 -1.26 1.88
C VAL A 30 -9.59 -1.80 3.24
N GLU A 31 -8.84 -2.90 3.24
CA GLU A 31 -8.21 -3.48 4.42
C GLU A 31 -6.94 -2.73 4.82
N ALA A 32 -6.14 -2.33 3.83
CA ALA A 32 -4.89 -1.63 4.05
C ALA A 32 -4.51 -0.70 2.89
N TRP A 33 -3.68 0.29 3.21
CA TRP A 33 -3.00 1.14 2.23
C TRP A 33 -1.53 0.81 2.20
N GLY A 34 -0.96 0.83 1.00
CA GLY A 34 0.46 0.64 0.77
C GLY A 34 1.10 1.75 -0.05
N MET A 35 2.40 1.95 0.17
CA MET A 35 3.25 2.89 -0.54
C MET A 35 4.49 2.16 -1.01
N VAL A 36 4.73 2.14 -2.32
CA VAL A 36 6.00 1.66 -2.87
C VAL A 36 6.99 2.81 -2.87
N LEU A 37 8.01 2.67 -2.02
CA LEU A 37 9.19 3.52 -1.95
C LEU A 37 10.28 2.93 -2.86
N ASP A 38 11.38 3.66 -3.02
CA ASP A 38 12.44 3.29 -3.96
C ASP A 38 13.11 1.93 -3.63
N ASP A 39 13.13 1.54 -2.35
CA ASP A 39 13.84 0.37 -1.84
C ASP A 39 12.95 -0.66 -1.12
N HIS A 40 11.71 -0.30 -0.80
CA HIS A 40 10.77 -1.18 -0.09
C HIS A 40 9.33 -0.72 -0.25
N THR A 41 8.40 -1.49 0.30
CA THR A 41 6.99 -1.19 0.41
C THR A 41 6.60 -1.07 1.88
N GLU A 42 5.92 0.03 2.23
CA GLU A 42 5.29 0.20 3.53
C GLU A 42 3.78 -0.05 3.39
N VAL A 43 3.21 -0.82 4.31
CA VAL A 43 1.76 -1.12 4.36
C VAL A 43 1.22 -0.83 5.75
N VAL A 44 0.05 -0.19 5.82
CA VAL A 44 -0.66 0.11 7.06
C VAL A 44 -2.12 -0.31 6.90
N SER A 45 -2.61 -1.16 7.80
CA SER A 45 -4.04 -1.52 7.83
C SER A 45 -4.91 -0.34 8.23
N VAL A 46 -6.14 -0.30 7.74
CA VAL A 46 -7.11 0.76 8.07
C VAL A 46 -7.50 0.72 9.55
N GLU A 47 -7.60 -0.47 10.13
CA GLU A 47 -7.84 -0.65 11.56
C GLU A 47 -6.61 -0.31 12.42
N GLY A 48 -5.42 -0.21 11.81
CA GLY A 48 -4.18 0.21 12.45
C GLY A 48 -3.51 -0.86 13.32
N ASP A 49 -4.02 -2.09 13.27
CA ASP A 49 -3.51 -3.26 13.98
C ASP A 49 -2.18 -3.78 13.42
N TYR A 50 -1.87 -3.51 12.14
CA TYR A 50 -0.61 -3.91 11.52
C TYR A 50 0.04 -2.80 10.71
N ARG A 51 1.38 -2.79 10.78
CA ARG A 51 2.27 -2.02 9.90
C ARG A 51 3.39 -2.93 9.45
N MET A 52 3.69 -2.90 8.15
CA MET A 52 4.65 -3.82 7.54
C MET A 52 5.62 -3.05 6.65
N SER A 53 6.89 -3.45 6.72
CA SER A 53 7.93 -3.06 5.77
C SER A 53 8.33 -4.32 5.00
N LEU A 54 8.12 -4.31 3.69
CA LEU A 54 8.21 -5.48 2.81
C LEU A 54 9.05 -5.14 1.58
N GLU A 55 9.66 -6.15 0.94
CA GLU A 55 10.45 -5.93 -0.27
C GLU A 55 9.58 -5.51 -1.47
N GLU A 56 8.47 -6.23 -1.69
CA GLU A 56 7.56 -6.03 -2.81
C GLU A 56 6.11 -5.95 -2.30
N PRO A 57 5.22 -5.20 -2.99
CA PRO A 57 3.84 -5.05 -2.56
C PRO A 57 3.04 -6.36 -2.61
N GLU A 58 3.42 -7.31 -3.48
CA GLU A 58 2.85 -8.66 -3.58
C GLU A 58 3.04 -9.49 -2.30
N ASN A 59 4.08 -9.21 -1.52
CA ASN A 59 4.27 -9.87 -0.22
C ASN A 59 3.16 -9.50 0.76
N ALA A 60 2.61 -8.29 0.66
CA ALA A 60 1.48 -7.87 1.49
C ALA A 60 0.23 -8.65 1.11
N LEU A 61 -0.02 -8.80 -0.19
CA LEU A 61 -1.14 -9.60 -0.71
C LEU A 61 -1.09 -11.04 -0.20
N TRP A 62 0.10 -11.65 -0.17
CA TRP A 62 0.28 -13.00 0.37
C TRP A 62 -0.08 -13.10 1.86
N ILE A 63 0.28 -12.09 2.66
CA ILE A 63 -0.03 -12.04 4.09
C ILE A 63 -1.53 -11.86 4.32
N PHE A 64 -2.19 -10.93 3.62
CA PHE A 64 -3.62 -10.67 3.79
C PHE A 64 -4.50 -11.83 3.29
N ASN A 65 -4.02 -12.59 2.31
CA ASN A 65 -4.69 -13.81 1.86
C ASN A 65 -4.34 -15.05 2.71
N ALA A 66 -3.38 -14.93 3.65
CA ALA A 66 -3.05 -16.03 4.54
C ALA A 66 -4.21 -16.25 5.53
N GLY A 67 -4.89 -17.39 5.41
CA GLY A 67 -6.08 -17.70 6.21
C GLY A 67 -7.38 -17.75 5.43
N GLY A 68 -7.33 -17.56 4.11
CA GLY A 68 -8.49 -17.69 3.23
C GLY A 68 -9.16 -16.37 2.85
N GLY A 69 -8.51 -15.24 3.12
CA GLY A 69 -8.90 -13.94 2.57
C GLY A 69 -8.83 -13.93 1.04
N ASN A 70 -9.50 -12.95 0.46
CA ASN A 70 -9.64 -12.69 -0.96
C ASN A 70 -9.28 -11.22 -1.28
N ALA A 71 -8.20 -10.75 -0.67
CA ALA A 71 -7.65 -9.44 -0.91
C ALA A 71 -7.09 -9.34 -2.33
N GLN A 72 -7.27 -8.17 -2.93
CA GLN A 72 -6.71 -7.77 -4.22
C GLN A 72 -5.86 -6.51 -4.05
N LEU A 73 -4.74 -6.43 -4.77
CA LEU A 73 -3.95 -5.22 -4.84
C LEU A 73 -4.47 -4.31 -5.96
N VAL A 74 -4.82 -3.08 -5.60
CA VAL A 74 -5.36 -2.06 -6.52
C VAL A 74 -4.53 -0.79 -6.45
N TRP A 75 -3.93 -0.38 -7.57
CA TRP A 75 -3.18 0.87 -7.66
C TRP A 75 -4.12 2.09 -7.68
N ALA A 76 -3.76 3.15 -6.94
CA ALA A 76 -4.50 4.41 -6.85
C ALA A 76 -4.07 5.43 -7.91
#